data_AF-A0A7R8VDI2-F1
#
_entry.id   AF-A0A7R8VDI2-F1
#
_cell.length_a   1.000
_cell.length_b   1.000
_cell.length_c   1.000
_cell.angle_alpha   90.00
_cell.angle_beta   90.00
_cell.angle_gamma   90.00
#
_symmetry.space_group_name_H-M   'P 1'
#
loop_
_entity.id
_entity.type
_entity.pdbx_description
1 polymer ?
#
loop_
_entity_poly.entity_id
_entity_poly.type
_entity_poly.pdbx_seq_one_letter_code
_entity_poly.pdbx_strand_id
1 'polypeptide(L)'
;MASKGGPIALGTDGTDFAHRQRVAAQYQISLLLSFLGLAAVRKNRIKAMQRYMIGIGVFGFGPILYAAIYYFSDVWSYMSTGETEDLFVWQGYPYAFLWYAFIILAVQVHFFSLYFAWNLLAAWKARGGAKKVD
;
A
#
# COMPACT_ATOMS: atom_id res chain seq x y z
N MET A 1 9.43 -39.19 -2.76
CA MET A 1 9.91 -39.61 -1.42
C MET A 1 11.32 -39.07 -1.25
N ALA A 2 11.52 -38.06 -0.42
CA ALA A 2 12.84 -37.47 -0.15
C ALA A 2 13.60 -38.35 0.84
N SER A 3 14.87 -38.66 0.54
CA SER A 3 15.74 -39.51 1.35
C SER A 3 15.97 -38.86 2.73
N LYS A 4 15.49 -39.52 3.79
CA LYS A 4 15.84 -39.15 5.16
C LYS A 4 17.30 -39.54 5.42
N GLY A 5 18.18 -38.57 5.62
CA GLY A 5 19.49 -38.80 6.26
C GLY A 5 20.77 -38.44 5.48
N GLY A 6 20.69 -37.70 4.37
CA GLY A 6 21.90 -37.15 3.72
C GLY A 6 22.49 -35.97 4.51
N PRO A 7 23.79 -35.64 4.31
CA PRO A 7 24.40 -34.46 4.93
C PRO A 7 23.62 -33.19 4.55
N ILE A 8 23.11 -32.50 5.56
CA ILE A 8 22.32 -31.27 5.45
C ILE A 8 23.31 -30.09 5.52
N ALA A 9 23.21 -29.14 4.59
CA ALA A 9 24.04 -27.93 4.64
C ALA A 9 23.74 -27.16 5.94
N LEU A 10 24.78 -26.66 6.63
CA LEU A 10 24.67 -25.97 7.91
C LEU A 10 23.62 -24.84 7.80
N GLY A 11 22.54 -24.92 8.60
CA GLY A 11 21.41 -23.97 8.57
C GLY A 11 20.20 -24.40 7.73
N THR A 12 20.20 -25.59 7.13
CA THR A 12 19.04 -26.14 6.37
C THR A 12 18.32 -27.29 7.09
N ASP A 13 18.63 -27.52 8.36
CA ASP A 13 18.04 -28.55 9.22
C ASP A 13 16.66 -28.17 9.80
N GLY A 14 16.17 -26.98 9.47
CA GLY A 14 14.88 -26.46 9.90
C GLY A 14 14.83 -26.00 11.35
N THR A 15 15.96 -25.98 12.07
CA THR A 15 16.06 -25.49 13.46
C THR A 15 16.05 -23.96 13.57
N ASP A 16 16.22 -23.27 12.43
CA ASP A 16 16.20 -21.81 12.30
C ASP A 16 14.77 -21.20 12.28
N PHE A 17 13.73 -22.02 12.46
CA PHE A 17 12.34 -21.59 12.45
C PHE A 17 12.06 -20.41 13.40
N ALA A 18 12.68 -20.40 14.58
CA ALA A 18 12.53 -19.33 15.56
C ALA A 18 13.14 -18.00 15.07
N HIS A 19 14.28 -18.07 14.38
CA HIS A 19 14.92 -16.90 13.78
C HIS A 19 14.08 -16.37 12.60
N ARG A 20 13.57 -17.26 11.73
CA ARG A 20 12.66 -16.89 10.64
C ARG A 20 11.37 -16.23 11.14
N GLN A 21 10.76 -16.77 12.21
CA GLN A 21 9.54 -16.18 12.80
C GLN A 21 9.80 -14.80 13.41
N ARG A 22 10.95 -14.60 14.07
CA ARG A 22 11.32 -13.32 14.67
C ARG A 22 11.56 -12.22 13.63
N VAL A 23 12.18 -12.58 12.51
CA VAL A 23 12.39 -11.68 11.36
C VAL A 23 11.06 -11.40 10.65
N ALA A 24 10.23 -12.43 10.43
CA ALA A 24 8.93 -12.30 9.77
C ALA A 24 7.96 -11.36 10.54
N ALA A 25 7.99 -11.37 11.87
CA ALA A 25 7.12 -10.53 12.70
C ALA A 25 7.32 -9.03 12.44
N GLN A 26 8.55 -8.58 12.13
CA GLN A 26 8.84 -7.18 11.81
C GLN A 26 8.21 -6.74 10.47
N TYR A 27 8.15 -7.65 9.49
CA TYR A 27 7.47 -7.43 8.22
C TYR A 27 5.94 -7.58 8.31
N GLN A 28 5.41 -8.09 9.42
CA GLN A 28 3.96 -8.26 9.63
C GLN A 28 3.28 -7.00 10.21
N ILE A 29 4.03 -6.04 10.73
CA ILE A 29 3.45 -4.83 11.32
C ILE A 29 2.84 -3.93 10.23
N SER A 30 3.43 -3.88 9.03
CA SER A 30 2.88 -3.16 7.86
C SER A 30 1.61 -3.79 7.29
N LEU A 31 1.29 -5.04 7.63
CA LEU A 31 0.03 -5.71 7.25
C LEU A 31 -1.18 -5.23 8.07
N LEU A 32 -0.99 -4.58 9.23
CA LEU A 32 -2.06 -4.23 10.17
C LEU A 32 -3.15 -3.32 9.57
N LEU A 33 -2.80 -2.39 8.67
CA LEU A 33 -3.79 -1.56 7.97
C LEU A 33 -4.58 -2.35 6.89
N SER A 34 -3.96 -3.36 6.28
CA SER A 34 -4.61 -4.27 5.33
C SER A 34 -5.69 -5.13 6.00
N PHE A 35 -5.53 -5.47 7.29
CA PHE A 35 -6.50 -6.31 8.02
C PHE A 35 -7.88 -5.66 8.19
N LEU A 36 -8.00 -4.34 8.27
CA LEU A 36 -9.31 -3.67 8.31
C LEU A 36 -10.06 -3.79 6.97
N GLY A 37 -9.33 -3.67 5.85
CA GLY A 37 -9.86 -3.93 4.51
C GLY A 37 -10.28 -5.39 4.34
N LEU A 38 -9.42 -6.34 4.72
CA LEU A 38 -9.72 -7.77 4.67
C LEU A 38 -10.90 -8.16 5.58
N ALA A 39 -11.04 -7.56 6.76
CA ALA A 39 -12.14 -7.82 7.68
C ALA A 39 -13.52 -7.41 7.09
N ALA A 40 -13.57 -6.36 6.27
CA ALA A 40 -14.79 -5.96 5.56
C ALA A 40 -15.16 -6.94 4.44
N VAL A 41 -14.15 -7.48 3.72
CA VAL A 41 -14.34 -8.50 2.67
C VAL A 41 -14.97 -9.77 3.22
N ARG A 42 -14.53 -10.25 4.40
CA ARG A 42 -14.96 -11.53 4.98
C ARG A 42 -16.48 -11.69 5.16
N LYS A 43 -17.19 -10.60 5.44
CA LYS A 43 -18.65 -10.63 5.70
C LYS A 43 -19.46 -9.77 4.71
N ASN A 44 -18.88 -9.37 3.59
CA ASN A 44 -19.61 -8.64 2.54
C ASN A 44 -20.29 -7.35 3.04
N ARG A 45 -19.67 -6.66 4.01
CA ARG A 45 -20.32 -5.57 4.76
C ARG A 45 -20.29 -4.27 3.96
N ILE A 46 -21.36 -3.99 3.20
CA ILE A 46 -21.53 -2.79 2.35
C ILE A 46 -21.11 -1.49 3.05
N LYS A 47 -21.68 -1.21 4.24
CA LYS A 47 -21.40 0.04 4.97
C LYS A 47 -19.94 0.15 5.41
N ALA A 48 -19.29 -0.98 5.73
CA ALA A 48 -17.88 -0.99 6.10
C ALA A 48 -16.98 -0.69 4.88
N MET A 49 -17.32 -1.27 3.71
CA MET A 49 -16.63 -0.95 2.45
C MET A 49 -16.77 0.53 2.08
N GLN A 50 -17.96 1.11 2.21
CA GLN A 50 -18.17 2.54 1.98
C GLN A 50 -17.34 3.42 2.92
N ARG A 51 -17.27 3.07 4.22
CA ARG A 51 -16.42 3.78 5.18
C ARG A 51 -14.94 3.66 4.84
N TYR A 52 -14.48 2.49 4.40
CA TYR A 52 -13.11 2.29 3.92
C TYR A 52 -12.79 3.16 2.71
N MET A 53 -13.69 3.24 1.73
CA MET A 53 -13.52 4.09 0.55
C MET A 53 -13.41 5.58 0.91
N ILE A 54 -14.27 6.07 1.81
CA ILE A 54 -14.18 7.43 2.34
C ILE A 54 -12.84 7.63 3.07
N GLY A 55 -12.42 6.64 3.86
CA GLY A 55 -11.13 6.64 4.55
C GLY A 55 -9.94 6.80 3.60
N ILE A 56 -9.91 6.06 2.49
CA ILE A 56 -8.88 6.24 1.46
C ILE A 56 -8.98 7.62 0.79
N GLY A 57 -10.19 8.10 0.52
CA GLY A 57 -10.40 9.45 -0.02
C GLY A 57 -9.75 10.53 0.85
N VAL A 58 -10.02 10.51 2.15
CA VAL A 58 -9.55 11.55 3.07
C VAL A 58 -8.10 11.33 3.50
N PHE A 59 -7.77 10.14 4.00
CA PHE A 59 -6.48 9.85 4.63
C PHE A 59 -5.44 9.27 3.66
N GLY A 60 -5.86 8.78 2.49
CA GLY A 60 -4.94 8.40 1.41
C GLY A 60 -4.62 9.60 0.53
N PHE A 61 -5.63 10.15 -0.15
CA PHE A 61 -5.40 11.25 -1.10
C PHE A 61 -5.13 12.62 -0.45
N GLY A 62 -5.65 12.88 0.75
CA GLY A 62 -5.42 14.16 1.44
C GLY A 62 -3.93 14.46 1.68
N PRO A 63 -3.18 13.57 2.39
CA PRO A 63 -1.74 13.75 2.59
C PRO A 63 -0.94 13.78 1.29
N ILE A 64 -1.35 13.01 0.28
CA ILE A 64 -0.71 13.00 -1.04
C ILE A 64 -0.87 14.35 -1.74
N LEU A 65 -2.07 14.91 -1.75
CA LEU A 65 -2.33 16.22 -2.34
C LEU A 65 -1.57 17.32 -1.60
N TYR A 66 -1.54 17.28 -0.26
CA TYR A 66 -0.75 18.19 0.54
C TYR A 66 0.74 18.12 0.17
N ALA A 67 1.32 16.91 0.11
CA ALA A 67 2.72 16.73 -0.25
C ALA A 67 3.02 17.20 -1.68
N ALA A 68 2.13 16.93 -2.64
CA ALA A 68 2.28 17.40 -4.02
C ALA A 68 2.32 18.93 -4.09
N ILE A 69 1.40 19.62 -3.41
CA ILE A 69 1.39 21.10 -3.37
C ILE A 69 2.65 21.63 -2.69
N TYR A 70 3.03 21.04 -1.55
CA TYR A 70 4.18 21.47 -0.76
C TYR A 70 5.49 21.42 -1.56
N TYR A 71 5.72 20.35 -2.32
CA TYR A 71 6.95 20.15 -3.11
C TYR A 71 6.88 20.70 -4.53
N PHE A 72 5.75 21.28 -4.96
CA PHE A 72 5.52 21.68 -6.35
C PHE A 72 6.55 22.71 -6.83
N SER A 73 6.82 23.74 -6.02
CA SER A 73 7.75 24.82 -6.37
C SER A 73 9.16 24.30 -6.62
N ASP A 74 9.66 23.42 -5.75
CA ASP A 74 11.01 22.87 -5.82
C ASP A 74 11.19 21.99 -7.07
N VAL A 75 10.19 21.13 -7.37
CA VAL A 75 10.21 20.31 -8.58
C VAL A 75 10.10 21.16 -9.83
N TRP A 76 9.22 22.16 -9.83
CA TRP A 76 9.07 23.07 -10.97
C TRP A 76 10.35 23.86 -11.24
N SER A 77 10.98 24.38 -10.18
CA SER A 77 12.26 25.09 -10.25
C SER A 77 13.33 24.20 -10.85
N TYR A 78 13.55 23.01 -10.28
CA TYR A 78 14.54 22.06 -10.77
C TYR A 78 14.32 21.64 -12.23
N MET A 79 13.06 21.37 -12.61
CA MET A 79 12.72 20.99 -13.98
C MET A 79 12.92 22.12 -14.99
N SER A 80 12.83 23.37 -14.54
CA SER A 80 12.94 24.56 -15.41
C SER A 80 14.38 25.05 -15.54
N THR A 81 15.16 25.00 -14.46
CA THR A 81 16.52 25.55 -14.41
C THR A 81 17.61 24.47 -14.46
N GLY A 82 17.30 23.26 -13.97
CA GLY A 82 18.29 22.20 -13.77
C GLY A 82 19.22 22.45 -12.58
N GLU A 83 19.04 23.55 -11.86
CA GLU A 83 19.91 23.98 -10.77
C GLU A 83 19.44 23.40 -9.43
N THR A 84 20.40 23.12 -8.55
CA THR A 84 20.14 22.55 -7.22
C THR A 84 20.68 23.41 -6.09
N GLU A 85 21.18 24.62 -6.37
CA GLU A 85 21.87 25.47 -5.39
C GLU A 85 20.94 25.89 -4.24
N ASP A 86 19.70 26.23 -4.57
CA ASP A 86 18.68 26.66 -3.60
C ASP A 86 17.78 25.51 -3.11
N LEU A 87 18.06 24.27 -3.50
CA LEU A 87 17.22 23.12 -3.21
C LEU A 87 17.86 22.22 -2.16
N PHE A 88 17.02 21.60 -1.32
CA PHE A 88 17.50 20.53 -0.46
C PHE A 88 17.76 19.27 -1.30
N VAL A 89 18.99 18.73 -1.20
CA VAL A 89 19.48 17.63 -2.04
C VAL A 89 19.79 16.39 -1.19
N TRP A 90 19.42 15.22 -1.70
CA TRP A 90 19.82 13.91 -1.17
C TRP A 90 20.52 13.09 -2.25
N GLN A 91 21.76 12.66 -1.98
CA GLN A 91 22.60 11.90 -2.93
C GLN A 91 22.74 12.54 -4.32
N GLY A 92 22.79 13.88 -4.38
CA GLY A 92 22.91 14.63 -5.63
C GLY A 92 21.60 14.86 -6.38
N TYR A 93 20.46 14.39 -5.86
CA TYR A 93 19.13 14.66 -6.43
C TYR A 93 18.29 15.55 -5.50
N PRO A 94 17.47 16.47 -6.05
CA PRO A 94 16.55 17.24 -5.23
C PRO A 94 15.60 16.32 -4.46
N TYR A 95 15.51 16.56 -3.17
CA TYR A 95 14.66 15.78 -2.26
C TYR A 95 13.19 15.79 -2.68
N ALA A 96 12.71 16.95 -3.16
CA ALA A 96 11.36 17.11 -3.69
C ALA A 96 11.08 16.18 -4.88
N PHE A 97 12.08 15.95 -5.76
CA PHE A 97 11.96 15.09 -6.92
C PHE A 97 11.77 13.62 -6.52
N LEU A 98 12.51 13.17 -5.50
CA LEU A 98 12.36 11.82 -4.93
C LEU A 98 10.96 11.62 -4.33
N TRP A 99 10.44 12.62 -3.62
CA TRP A 99 9.08 12.55 -3.08
C TRP A 99 8.01 12.48 -4.14
N TYR A 100 8.20 13.15 -5.28
CA TYR A 100 7.28 13.04 -6.40
C TYR A 100 7.20 11.61 -6.97
N ALA A 101 8.31 10.87 -7.00
CA ALA A 101 8.28 9.46 -7.39
C ALA A 101 7.42 8.62 -6.42
N PHE A 102 7.55 8.84 -5.11
CA PHE A 102 6.72 8.18 -4.11
C PHE A 102 5.25 8.61 -4.19
N ILE A 103 4.97 9.89 -4.45
CA ILE A 103 3.63 10.43 -4.66
C ILE A 103 2.94 9.72 -5.83
N ILE A 104 3.62 9.57 -6.98
CA ILE A 104 3.06 8.89 -8.16
C ILE A 104 2.69 7.44 -7.82
N LEU A 105 3.59 6.71 -7.14
CA LEU A 105 3.33 5.33 -6.74
C LEU A 105 2.17 5.26 -5.73
N ALA A 106 2.12 6.16 -4.76
CA ALA A 106 1.05 6.20 -3.76
C ALA A 106 -0.32 6.49 -4.41
N VAL A 107 -0.38 7.44 -5.36
CA VAL A 107 -1.60 7.71 -6.15
C VAL A 107 -2.06 6.44 -6.86
N GLN A 108 -1.16 5.71 -7.51
CA GLN A 108 -1.52 4.45 -8.19
C GLN A 108 -2.12 3.44 -7.21
N VAL A 109 -1.48 3.22 -6.06
CA VAL A 109 -1.94 2.25 -5.05
C VAL A 109 -3.33 2.63 -4.52
N HIS A 110 -3.57 3.89 -4.16
CA HIS A 110 -4.87 4.32 -3.65
C HIS A 110 -5.96 4.33 -4.74
N PHE A 111 -5.60 4.70 -5.97
CA PHE A 111 -6.51 4.65 -7.11
C PHE A 111 -6.99 3.22 -7.36
N PHE A 112 -6.08 2.25 -7.48
CA PHE A 112 -6.44 0.85 -7.66
C PHE A 112 -7.22 0.30 -6.46
N SER A 113 -6.88 0.71 -5.24
CA SER A 113 -7.63 0.33 -4.04
C SER A 113 -9.10 0.76 -4.12
N LEU A 114 -9.38 2.00 -4.55
CA LEU A 114 -10.74 2.48 -4.76
C LEU A 114 -11.44 1.78 -5.93
N TYR A 115 -10.73 1.55 -7.04
CA TYR A 115 -11.26 0.86 -8.20
C TYR A 115 -11.75 -0.56 -7.83
N PHE A 116 -10.93 -1.35 -7.15
CA PHE A 116 -11.33 -2.69 -6.71
C PHE A 116 -12.42 -2.65 -5.64
N ALA A 117 -12.37 -1.70 -4.70
CA ALA A 117 -13.43 -1.52 -3.70
C ALA A 117 -14.79 -1.18 -4.33
N TRP A 118 -14.78 -0.35 -5.38
CA TRP A 118 -15.98 0.00 -6.14
C TRP A 118 -16.58 -1.22 -6.84
N ASN A 119 -15.76 -1.99 -7.54
CA ASN A 119 -16.19 -3.22 -8.23
C ASN A 119 -16.80 -4.23 -7.25
N LEU A 120 -16.19 -4.38 -6.07
CA LEU A 120 -16.68 -5.26 -5.02
C LEU A 120 -18.02 -4.78 -4.43
N LEU A 121 -18.12 -3.48 -4.16
CA LEU A 121 -19.36 -2.85 -3.67
C LEU A 121 -20.51 -3.02 -4.67
N ALA A 122 -20.24 -2.86 -5.96
CA ALA A 122 -21.22 -3.05 -7.03
C ALA A 122 -21.71 -4.51 -7.09
N ALA A 123 -20.79 -5.48 -7.11
CA ALA A 123 -21.11 -6.90 -7.14
C ALA A 123 -21.96 -7.33 -5.92
N TRP A 124 -21.62 -6.83 -4.74
CA TRP A 124 -22.33 -7.14 -3.50
C TRP A 124 -23.75 -6.59 -3.47
N LYS A 125 -23.95 -5.36 -3.98
CA LYS A 125 -25.29 -4.76 -4.07
C LYS A 125 -26.18 -5.51 -5.08
N ALA A 126 -25.63 -5.88 -6.24
CA ALA A 126 -26.36 -6.66 -7.25
C ALA A 126 -26.88 -7.99 -6.69
N ARG A 127 -26.03 -8.73 -5.97
CA ARG A 127 -26.40 -10.00 -5.32
C ARG A 127 -27.44 -9.83 -4.21
N GLY A 128 -27.37 -8.75 -3.43
CA GLY A 128 -28.36 -8.45 -2.39
C GLY A 128 -29.74 -8.09 -2.93
N GLY A 129 -29.81 -7.52 -4.14
CA GLY A 129 -31.07 -7.25 -4.84
C GLY A 129 -31.76 -8.51 -5.35
N ALA A 130 -31.00 -9.45 -5.93
CA ALA A 130 -31.54 -10.72 -6.41
C ALA A 130 -32.22 -11.54 -5.29
N LYS A 131 -31.62 -11.57 -4.09
CA LYS A 131 -32.12 -12.35 -2.94
C LYS A 131 -33.40 -11.82 -2.28
N LYS A 132 -33.93 -10.67 -2.71
CA LYS A 132 -35.18 -10.08 -2.21
C LYS A 132 -36.38 -10.34 -3.13
N VAL A 133 -36.14 -10.87 -4.32
CA VAL A 133 -37.15 -11.12 -5.35
C VAL A 133 -37.62 -12.58 -5.34
N ASP A 134 -36.84 -13.48 -4.70
CA ASP A 134 -37.23 -14.84 -4.32
C ASP A 134 -37.90 -14.86 -2.94
#